data_AF-A0A5B8XPW6-F1
#
_entry.id   AF-A0A5B8XPW6-F1
#
_cell.length_a   1.000
_cell.length_b   1.000
_cell.length_c   1.000
_cell.angle_alpha   90.00
_cell.angle_beta   90.00
_cell.angle_gamma   90.00
#
_symmetry.space_group_name_H-M   'P 1'
#
loop_
_entity.id
_entity.type
_entity.pdbx_description
1 polymer ?
#
loop_
_entity_poly.entity_id
_entity_poly.type
_entity_poly.pdbx_seq_one_letter_code
_entity_poly.pdbx_strand_id
1 'polypeptide(L)' 'MMQPDETFEMPDDDDFHGRKRELLRQGIEQGTLSWTEISQALPPEHFGEAELEVFLFTCRNLGIEVVGTP' A
#
# COMPACT_ATOMS: atom_id res chain seq x y z
N MET A 1 17.07 -19.06 27.36
CA MET A 1 15.64 -18.88 27.06
C MET A 1 15.56 -18.45 25.61
N MET A 2 15.16 -19.36 24.72
CA MET A 2 14.85 -18.99 23.34
C MET A 2 13.37 -18.62 23.30
N GLN A 3 13.05 -17.47 22.72
CA GLN A 3 11.65 -17.09 22.49
C GLN A 3 11.08 -18.07 21.46
N PRO A 4 9.88 -18.63 21.69
CA PRO A 4 9.24 -19.50 20.71
C PRO A 4 8.87 -18.68 19.48
N ASP A 5 9.10 -19.25 18.29
CA ASP A 5 8.61 -18.83 16.99
C ASP A 5 7.28 -18.06 17.07
N GLU A 6 7.34 -16.73 16.97
CA GLU A 6 6.22 -15.97 16.45
C GLU A 6 6.10 -16.36 14.98
N THR A 7 5.36 -17.43 14.77
CA THR A 7 4.87 -17.83 13.47
C THR A 7 4.05 -16.64 12.99
N PHE A 8 4.59 -15.83 12.09
CA PHE A 8 3.82 -14.85 11.34
C PHE A 8 2.79 -15.66 10.57
N GLU A 9 1.61 -15.86 11.16
CA GLU A 9 0.44 -16.33 10.45
C GLU A 9 0.12 -15.25 9.42
N MET A 10 0.69 -15.39 8.21
CA MET A 10 0.30 -14.59 7.07
C MET A 10 -1.16 -14.98 6.77
N PRO A 11 -2.13 -14.05 6.93
CA PRO A 11 -3.50 -14.34 6.57
C PRO A 11 -3.58 -14.56 5.05
N ASP A 12 -4.54 -15.41 4.65
CA ASP A 12 -4.70 -15.89 3.28
C ASP A 12 -4.53 -14.80 2.20
N ASP A 13 -3.71 -15.16 1.21
CA ASP A 13 -3.47 -14.48 -0.05
C ASP A 13 -4.79 -14.02 -0.71
N ASP A 14 -4.96 -12.72 -0.83
CA ASP A 14 -5.42 -12.13 -2.09
C ASP A 14 -4.50 -10.96 -2.43
N ASP A 15 -3.21 -11.27 -2.55
CA ASP A 15 -2.10 -10.45 -3.05
C ASP A 15 -2.11 -8.95 -2.67
N PHE A 16 -2.42 -8.64 -1.41
CA PHE A 16 -2.46 -7.26 -0.91
C PHE A 16 -1.10 -6.56 -1.07
N HIS A 17 -0.03 -7.26 -0.70
CA HIS A 17 1.33 -6.75 -0.84
C HIS A 17 1.77 -6.63 -2.31
N GLY A 18 1.29 -7.49 -3.22
CA GLY A 18 1.54 -7.34 -4.67
C GLY A 18 0.79 -6.17 -5.25
N ARG A 19 -0.48 -5.96 -4.88
CA ARG A 19 -1.27 -4.78 -5.29
C ARG A 19 -0.60 -3.48 -4.86
N LYS A 20 -0.13 -3.38 -3.61
CA LYS A 20 0.64 -2.22 -3.13
C LYS A 20 1.91 -1.97 -3.96
N ARG A 21 2.64 -3.04 -4.27
CA ARG A 21 3.90 -2.96 -5.04
C ARG A 21 3.66 -2.53 -6.47
N GLU A 22 2.64 -3.09 -7.13
CA GLU A 22 2.27 -2.74 -8.49
C GLU A 22 1.77 -1.29 -8.57
N LEU A 23 1.00 -0.84 -7.57
CA LEU A 23 0.55 0.54 -7.48
C LEU A 23 1.73 1.52 -7.36
N LEU A 24 2.73 1.22 -6.52
CA LEU A 24 3.97 2.01 -6.46
C LEU A 24 4.74 1.97 -7.78
N ARG A 25 4.82 0.81 -8.44
CA ARG A 25 5.48 0.65 -9.74
C ARG A 25 4.83 1.57 -10.78
N GLN A 26 3.51 1.55 -10.86
CA GLN A 26 2.73 2.40 -11.76
C GLN A 26 2.92 3.89 -11.44
N GLY A 27 2.88 4.25 -10.16
CA GLY A 27 3.11 5.64 -9.75
C GLY A 27 4.52 6.14 -10.09
N ILE A 28 5.55 5.29 -10.01
CA ILE A 28 6.91 5.63 -10.45
C ILE A 28 6.95 5.84 -11.97
N GLU A 29 6.28 4.98 -12.75
CA GLU A 29 6.25 5.06 -14.22
C GLU A 29 5.49 6.29 -14.73
N GLN A 30 4.40 6.67 -14.06
CA GLN A 30 3.50 7.74 -14.48
C GLN A 30 3.82 9.09 -13.82
N GLY A 31 4.50 9.08 -12.67
CA GLY A 31 4.68 10.25 -11.81
C GLY A 31 3.44 10.63 -11.00
N THR A 32 2.31 9.96 -11.22
CA THR A 32 1.02 10.26 -10.57
C THR A 32 0.25 9.00 -10.20
N LEU A 33 -0.59 9.07 -9.18
CA LEU A 33 -1.62 8.09 -8.85
C LEU A 33 -2.92 8.79 -8.45
N SER A 34 -4.07 8.30 -8.87
CA SER A 34 -5.36 8.84 -8.41
C SER A 34 -5.84 8.17 -7.12
N TRP A 35 -6.62 8.91 -6.33
CA TRP A 35 -7.26 8.35 -5.13
C TRP A 35 -8.16 7.14 -5.46
N THR A 36 -8.82 7.15 -6.61
CA THR A 36 -9.65 6.03 -7.08
C THR A 36 -8.82 4.78 -7.30
N GLU A 37 -7.63 4.89 -7.90
CA GLU A 37 -6.72 3.73 -8.09
C GLU A 37 -6.22 3.20 -6.74
N ILE A 38 -5.88 4.11 -5.81
CA ILE A 38 -5.42 3.76 -4.47
C ILE A 38 -6.51 3.00 -3.70
N SER A 39 -7.73 3.54 -3.65
CA SER A 39 -8.86 2.94 -2.91
C SER A 39 -9.34 1.61 -3.51
N GLN A 40 -9.22 1.42 -4.82
CA GLN A 40 -9.55 0.14 -5.48
C GLN A 40 -8.48 -0.92 -5.23
N ALA A 41 -7.20 -0.54 -5.30
CA ALA A 41 -6.09 -1.47 -5.10
C ALA A 41 -5.91 -1.84 -3.62
N LEU A 42 -6.12 -0.87 -2.72
CA LEU A 42 -5.93 -0.97 -1.28
C LEU A 42 -7.24 -0.63 -0.56
N PRO A 43 -8.23 -1.56 -0.59
CA PRO A 43 -9.52 -1.33 0.05
C PRO A 43 -9.34 -1.14 1.57
N PRO A 44 -10.05 -0.17 2.17
CA PRO A 44 -9.89 0.20 3.59
C PRO A 44 -10.25 -0.93 4.57
N GLU A 45 -10.96 -1.96 4.12
CA GLU A 45 -11.24 -3.19 4.87
C GLU A 45 -9.96 -3.99 5.20
N HIS A 46 -8.91 -3.83 4.39
CA HIS A 46 -7.63 -4.52 4.51
C HIS A 46 -6.45 -3.57 4.67
N PHE A 47 -6.71 -2.26 4.74
CA PHE A 47 -5.68 -1.22 4.74
C PHE A 47 -6.02 -0.13 5.75
N GLY A 48 -5.37 -0.18 6.91
CA GLY A 48 -5.63 0.75 8.00
C GLY A 48 -5.14 2.18 7.71
N GLU A 49 -5.66 3.15 8.47
CA GLU A 49 -5.27 4.57 8.36
C GLU A 49 -3.74 4.77 8.45
N ALA A 50 -3.08 4.09 9.40
CA ALA A 50 -1.63 4.18 9.55
C ALA A 50 -0.86 3.63 8.35
N GLU A 51 -1.34 2.56 7.73
CA GLU A 51 -0.69 1.97 6.55
C GLU A 51 -0.90 2.84 5.30
N LEU A 52 -2.08 3.45 5.20
CA LEU A 52 -2.40 4.46 4.20
C LEU A 52 -1.49 5.68 4.32
N GLU A 53 -1.30 6.21 5.54
CA GLU A 53 -0.34 7.30 5.78
C GLU A 53 1.07 6.93 5.33
N VAL A 54 1.53 5.72 5.68
CA VAL A 54 2.85 5.21 5.26
C VAL A 54 2.95 5.10 3.74
N PHE A 55 1.90 4.64 3.07
CA PHE A 55 1.86 4.56 1.61
C PHE A 55 1.89 5.94 0.95
N LEU A 56 1.07 6.88 1.41
CA LEU A 56 1.06 8.26 0.90
C LEU A 56 2.40 8.96 1.14
N PHE A 57 3.02 8.74 2.30
CA PHE A 57 4.37 9.18 2.60
C PHE A 57 5.40 8.58 1.62
N THR A 58 5.26 7.30 1.30
CA THR A 58 6.12 6.61 0.32
C THR A 58 5.95 7.22 -1.07
N CYS A 59 4.72 7.44 -1.53
CA CYS A 59 4.44 8.10 -2.82
C CYS A 59 5.14 9.46 -2.91
N ARG A 60 5.00 10.30 -1.88
CA ARG A 60 5.64 11.62 -1.84
C ARG A 60 7.17 11.54 -1.92
N ASN A 61 7.81 10.60 -1.21
CA ASN A 61 9.27 10.45 -1.25
C ASN A 61 9.79 9.91 -2.58
N LEU A 62 8.96 9.17 -3.31
CA LEU A 62 9.28 8.66 -4.64
C LEU A 62 8.96 9.67 -5.75
N GLY A 63 8.45 10.86 -5.41
CA GLY A 63 8.06 11.88 -6.39
C GLY A 63 6.75 11.56 -7.12
N ILE A 64 5.91 10.70 -6.55
CA ILE A 64 4.61 10.33 -7.08
C ILE A 64 3.56 11.32 -6.53
N GLU A 65 2.92 12.06 -7.42
CA GLU A 65 1.83 12.96 -7.07
C GLU A 65 0.51 12.19 -6.92
N VAL A 66 -0.13 12.31 -5.76
CA VAL A 66 -1.46 11.71 -5.55
C VAL A 66 -2.54 12.75 -5.89
N VAL A 67 -3.38 12.44 -6.87
CA VAL A 67 -4.43 13.33 -7.38
C VAL A 67 -5.83 12.87 -6.97
N GLY A 68 -6.72 13.84 -6.75
CA GLY A 68 -8.07 13.59 -6.24
C GLY A 68 -8.16 13.74 -4.72
N THR A 69 -9.38 13.67 -4.19
CA THR A 69 -9.66 13.80 -2.76
C THR A 69 -9.93 12.43 -2.14
N PRO A 70 -9.46 12.20 -0.90
CA PRO A 70 -10.00 11.16 -0.03
C PRO A 70 -11.52 11.19 0.08
#